data_AF-A0A6L2JSI4-F1
#
_entry.id   AF-A0A6L2JSI4-F1
#
_cell.length_a   1.000
_cell.length_b   1.000
_cell.length_c   1.000
_cell.angle_alpha   90.00
_cell.angle_beta   90.00
_cell.angle_gamma   90.00
#
_symmetry.space_group_name_H-M   'P 1'
#
loop_
_entity.id
_entity.type
_entity.pdbx_description
1 polymer ?
#
loop_
_entity_poly.entity_id
_entity_poly.type
_entity_poly.pdbx_seq_one_letter_code
_entity_poly.pdbx_strand_id
1 'polypeptide(L)'
;MDAINYQEPIPAECKCKLPLMELTSWTPTNPCRRFLKTSVKKCKKFYWYDPELDNAWYIGHLYGMYGQLNPHQIQDITNELTIHEQLIILQDEFAGLQAEIAQTQKNARITELRESVQSNNWEDVLVLYCWRAKEYDLKVARMTNKLCVKLSAAIQEHRMFTQKLEASSRWVIIKQNTSEFLQELAERDNERV
;
A
#
# COMPACT_ATOMS: atom_id res chain seq x y z
N MET A 1 17.01 9.80 30.87
CA MET A 1 15.73 9.27 31.39
C MET A 1 14.98 8.78 30.18
N ASP A 2 14.87 7.46 30.06
CA ASP A 2 14.36 6.78 28.87
C ASP A 2 12.85 6.99 28.76
N ALA A 3 12.41 7.65 27.69
CA ALA A 3 10.99 7.75 27.36
C ALA A 3 10.55 6.42 26.74
N ILE A 4 10.07 5.51 27.60
CA ILE A 4 9.42 4.28 27.17
C ILE A 4 8.05 4.67 26.59
N ASN A 5 7.97 4.73 25.26
CA ASN A 5 6.72 4.96 24.53
C ASN A 5 5.88 3.67 24.56
N TYR A 6 5.07 3.51 25.61
CA TYR A 6 4.03 2.48 25.65
C TYR A 6 2.91 2.86 24.67
N GLN A 7 3.05 2.53 23.39
CA GLN A 7 1.85 2.35 22.57
C GLN A 7 1.15 1.07 23.07
N GLU A 8 0.02 1.24 23.75
CA GLU A 8 -0.88 0.11 24.01
C GLU A 8 -1.15 -0.62 22.69
N PRO A 9 -1.16 -1.97 22.67
CA PRO A 9 -1.44 -2.71 21.46
C PRO A 9 -2.83 -2.31 20.93
N ILE A 10 -2.85 -1.81 19.70
CA ILE A 10 -4.06 -1.33 19.04
C ILE A 10 -5.05 -2.50 18.94
N PRO A 11 -6.27 -2.38 19.50
CA PRO A 11 -7.23 -3.48 19.47
C PRO A 11 -7.64 -3.82 18.04
N ALA A 12 -7.63 -5.10 17.67
CA ALA A 12 -8.16 -5.56 16.39
C ALA A 12 -9.69 -5.42 16.29
N GLU A 13 -10.38 -5.41 17.43
CA GLU A 13 -11.84 -5.30 17.51
C GLU A 13 -12.26 -4.25 18.54
N CYS A 14 -13.39 -3.60 18.29
CA CYS A 14 -14.04 -2.82 19.33
C CYS A 14 -14.64 -3.74 20.42
N LYS A 15 -14.90 -3.20 21.63
CA LYS A 15 -15.59 -3.93 22.70
C LYS A 15 -16.97 -4.47 22.28
N CYS A 16 -17.60 -3.87 21.26
CA CYS A 16 -18.84 -4.34 20.69
C CYS A 16 -18.67 -5.46 19.64
N LYS A 17 -17.47 -6.04 19.49
CA LYS A 17 -17.15 -7.14 18.56
C LYS A 17 -17.40 -6.81 17.08
N LEU A 18 -17.23 -5.53 16.74
CA LEU A 18 -17.35 -5.06 15.36
C LEU A 18 -15.99 -4.58 14.85
N PRO A 19 -15.76 -4.69 13.54
CA PRO A 19 -14.55 -4.21 12.91
C PRO A 19 -14.38 -2.71 13.14
N LEU A 20 -13.13 -2.33 13.38
CA LEU A 20 -12.73 -0.94 13.45
C LEU A 20 -12.38 -0.45 12.05
N MET A 21 -12.77 0.78 11.74
CA MET A 21 -12.39 1.47 10.52
C MET A 21 -11.32 2.50 10.85
N GLU A 22 -10.33 2.60 9.98
CA GLU A 22 -9.31 3.64 10.02
C GLU A 22 -9.86 4.94 9.45
N LEU A 23 -9.65 6.05 10.16
CA LEU A 23 -10.11 7.38 9.81
C LEU A 23 -9.03 8.39 10.17
N THR A 24 -9.01 9.54 9.48
CA THR A 24 -8.06 10.63 9.74
C THR A 24 -8.76 11.80 10.42
N SER A 25 -8.18 12.31 11.51
CA SER A 25 -8.62 13.52 12.19
C SER A 25 -8.08 14.76 11.48
N TRP A 26 -8.94 15.76 11.29
CA TRP A 26 -8.60 17.07 10.74
C TRP A 26 -8.92 18.21 11.73
N THR A 27 -8.90 17.88 13.02
CA THR A 27 -9.11 18.88 14.08
C THR A 27 -7.88 19.76 14.28
N PRO A 28 -8.04 21.00 14.77
CA PRO A 28 -6.90 21.89 15.02
C PRO A 28 -5.82 21.30 15.93
N THR A 29 -6.20 20.42 16.85
CA THR A 29 -5.29 19.83 17.83
C THR A 29 -4.69 18.50 17.37
N ASN A 30 -5.30 17.82 16.40
CA ASN A 30 -4.85 16.53 15.89
C ASN A 30 -5.04 16.43 14.36
N PRO A 31 -4.41 17.31 13.57
CA PRO A 31 -4.49 17.26 12.11
C PRO A 31 -3.71 16.05 11.58
N CYS A 32 -4.20 15.46 10.50
CA CYS A 32 -3.62 14.27 9.83
C CYS A 32 -3.48 13.02 10.71
N ARG A 33 -3.93 13.01 11.96
CA ARG A 33 -3.70 11.90 12.90
C ARG A 33 -4.74 10.80 12.70
N ARG A 34 -4.31 9.57 12.48
CA ARG A 34 -5.21 8.43 12.23
C ARG A 34 -5.76 7.84 13.52
N PHE A 35 -7.02 7.44 13.47
CA PHE A 35 -7.74 6.81 14.57
C PHE A 35 -8.66 5.70 14.06
N LEU A 36 -8.90 4.72 14.92
CA LEU A 36 -9.78 3.60 14.69
C LEU A 36 -11.14 3.83 15.36
N LYS A 37 -12.24 3.68 14.62
CA LYS A 37 -13.60 3.78 15.16
C LYS A 37 -14.54 2.79 14.48
N THR A 38 -15.57 2.33 15.20
CA THR A 38 -16.64 1.52 14.60
C THR A 38 -17.60 2.39 13.79
N SER A 39 -18.20 1.83 12.72
CA SER A 39 -19.25 2.47 11.93
C SER A 39 -20.58 2.71 12.69
N VAL A 40 -20.75 2.09 13.87
CA VAL A 40 -21.97 2.19 14.67
C VAL A 40 -22.07 3.55 15.37
N LYS A 41 -23.09 4.34 15.01
CA LYS A 41 -23.36 5.67 15.59
C LYS A 41 -23.47 5.69 17.11
N LYS A 42 -23.95 4.60 17.74
CA LYS A 42 -24.12 4.50 19.20
C LYS A 42 -22.82 4.20 19.94
N CYS A 43 -21.79 3.70 19.26
CA CYS A 43 -20.50 3.42 19.88
C CYS A 43 -19.58 4.66 19.76
N LYS A 44 -19.30 5.29 20.90
CA LYS A 44 -18.47 6.51 20.97
C LYS A 44 -16.98 6.22 21.15
N LYS A 45 -16.58 4.96 21.32
CA LYS A 45 -15.17 4.59 21.50
C LYS A 45 -14.40 4.69 20.20
N PHE A 46 -13.20 5.22 20.31
CA PHE A 46 -12.19 5.24 19.27
C PHE A 46 -10.81 5.04 19.90
N TYR A 47 -9.83 4.70 19.08
CA TYR A 47 -8.44 4.50 19.50
C TYR A 47 -7.54 5.29 18.57
N TRP A 48 -6.54 6.00 19.08
CA TRP A 48 -5.54 6.62 18.23
C TRP A 48 -4.64 5.53 17.64
N TYR A 49 -4.46 5.57 16.33
CA TYR A 49 -3.54 4.68 15.63
C TYR A 49 -2.13 5.29 15.62
N ASP A 50 -2.05 6.58 15.26
CA ASP A 50 -0.79 7.31 15.29
C ASP A 50 -0.50 7.86 16.71
N PRO A 51 0.79 7.95 17.09
CA PRO A 51 1.19 8.60 18.33
C PRO A 51 0.77 10.08 18.36
N GLU A 52 0.79 10.66 19.55
CA GLU A 52 0.47 12.09 19.68
C GLU A 52 1.54 12.94 19.01
N LEU A 53 1.09 13.96 18.28
CA LEU A 53 2.00 14.96 17.74
C LEU A 53 2.40 15.86 18.91
N ASP A 54 3.67 15.86 19.28
CA ASP A 54 4.20 16.61 20.42
C ASP A 54 4.63 18.05 20.06
N ASN A 55 4.74 18.34 18.76
CA ASN A 55 5.22 19.62 18.26
C ASN A 55 4.05 20.53 17.86
N ALA A 56 3.77 21.54 18.69
CA ALA A 56 2.69 22.52 18.47
C ALA A 56 2.85 23.33 17.17
N TRP A 57 4.08 23.59 16.74
CA TRP A 57 4.34 24.26 15.47
C TRP A 57 3.98 23.35 14.29
N TYR A 58 4.39 22.07 14.36
CA TYR A 58 4.07 21.06 13.35
C TYR A 58 2.55 20.85 13.23
N ILE A 59 1.84 20.77 14.37
CA ILE A 59 0.37 20.71 14.43
C ILE A 59 -0.25 21.93 13.75
N GLY A 60 0.19 23.14 14.13
CA GLY A 60 -0.34 24.38 13.57
C GLY A 60 -0.12 24.48 12.06
N HIS A 61 1.04 24.05 11.58
CA HIS A 61 1.37 24.10 10.15
C HIS A 61 0.56 23.08 9.33
N LEU A 62 0.43 21.84 9.80
CA LEU A 62 -0.42 20.82 9.15
C LEU A 62 -1.88 21.28 9.06
N TYR A 63 -2.41 21.83 10.15
CA TYR A 63 -3.78 22.36 10.15
C TYR A 63 -3.92 23.58 9.24
N GLY A 64 -2.91 24.46 9.20
CA GLY A 64 -2.84 25.60 8.30
C GLY A 64 -2.89 25.19 6.82
N MET A 65 -2.10 24.19 6.43
CA MET A 65 -2.14 23.62 5.07
C MET A 65 -3.52 23.03 4.75
N TYR A 66 -4.10 22.27 5.66
CA TYR A 66 -5.46 21.73 5.48
C TYR A 66 -6.50 22.85 5.29
N GLY A 67 -6.41 23.93 6.08
CA GLY A 67 -7.31 25.07 5.98
C GLY A 67 -7.23 25.83 4.65
N GLN A 68 -6.15 25.66 3.89
CA GLN A 68 -5.98 26.24 2.55
C GLN A 68 -6.58 25.36 1.44
N LEU A 69 -6.90 24.09 1.73
CA LEU A 69 -7.49 23.17 0.77
C LEU A 69 -9.01 23.38 0.70
N ASN A 70 -9.55 23.42 -0.51
CA ASN A 70 -11.00 23.41 -0.70
C ASN A 70 -11.57 21.97 -0.55
N PRO A 71 -12.88 21.81 -0.33
CA PRO A 71 -13.48 20.50 -0.12
C PRO A 71 -13.24 19.48 -1.26
N HIS A 72 -13.12 19.96 -2.50
CA HIS A 72 -12.83 19.08 -3.64
C HIS A 72 -11.39 18.53 -3.56
N GLN A 73 -10.41 19.36 -3.20
CA GLN A 73 -9.03 18.93 -3.03
C GLN A 73 -8.86 17.93 -1.89
N ILE A 74 -9.58 18.14 -0.79
CA ILE A 74 -9.60 17.19 0.35
C ILE A 74 -10.17 15.84 -0.11
N GLN A 75 -11.24 15.87 -0.91
CA GLN A 75 -11.83 14.65 -1.47
C GLN A 75 -10.87 13.95 -2.44
N ASP A 76 -10.18 14.69 -3.31
CA ASP A 76 -9.20 14.13 -4.24
C ASP A 76 -8.06 13.42 -3.51
N ILE A 77 -7.47 14.08 -2.50
CA ILE A 77 -6.39 13.51 -1.68
C ILE A 77 -6.88 12.25 -0.94
N THR A 78 -8.09 12.30 -0.37
CA THR A 78 -8.67 11.14 0.34
C THR A 78 -8.90 9.96 -0.61
N ASN A 79 -9.38 10.23 -1.82
CA ASN A 79 -9.57 9.22 -2.85
C ASN A 79 -8.22 8.62 -3.29
N GLU A 80 -7.19 9.45 -3.50
CA GLU A 80 -5.86 8.97 -3.87
C GLU A 80 -5.25 8.08 -2.79
N LEU A 81 -5.34 8.47 -1.52
CA LEU A 81 -4.87 7.66 -0.40
C LEU A 81 -5.58 6.30 -0.36
N THR A 82 -6.91 6.30 -0.55
CA THR A 82 -7.71 5.07 -0.58
C THR A 82 -7.34 4.16 -1.75
N ILE A 83 -7.13 4.74 -2.94
CA ILE A 83 -6.70 3.99 -4.13
C ILE A 83 -5.31 3.41 -3.92
N HIS A 84 -4.40 4.18 -3.32
CA HIS A 84 -3.04 3.73 -3.04
C HIS A 84 -3.01 2.57 -2.05
N GLU A 85 -3.79 2.64 -0.98
CA GLU A 85 -3.96 1.53 -0.02
C GLU A 85 -4.49 0.27 -0.71
N GLN A 86 -5.53 0.40 -1.55
CA GLN A 86 -6.06 -0.73 -2.31
C GLN A 86 -5.02 -1.32 -3.27
N LEU A 87 -4.22 -0.48 -3.93
CA LEU A 87 -3.13 -0.94 -4.80
C LEU A 87 -2.08 -1.74 -4.03
N ILE A 88 -1.70 -1.30 -2.83
CA ILE A 88 -0.75 -2.04 -1.98
C ILE A 88 -1.31 -3.41 -1.61
N ILE A 89 -2.57 -3.47 -1.17
CA ILE A 89 -3.24 -4.74 -0.82
C ILE A 89 -3.26 -5.69 -2.03
N LEU A 90 -3.68 -5.20 -3.20
CA LEU A 90 -3.74 -6.00 -4.42
C LEU A 90 -2.35 -6.46 -4.87
N GLN A 91 -1.31 -5.66 -4.68
CA GLN A 91 0.07 -6.05 -4.98
C GLN A 91 0.54 -7.20 -4.08
N ASP A 92 0.21 -7.15 -2.78
CA ASP A 92 0.54 -8.21 -1.82
C ASP A 92 -0.22 -9.50 -2.13
N GLU A 93 -1.54 -9.42 -2.36
CA GLU A 93 -2.36 -10.57 -2.77
C GLU A 93 -1.85 -11.20 -4.07
N PHE A 94 -1.47 -10.36 -5.04
CA PHE A 94 -0.93 -10.85 -6.31
C PHE A 94 0.41 -11.56 -6.12
N ALA A 95 1.30 -11.05 -5.27
CA ALA A 95 2.55 -11.71 -4.92
C ALA A 95 2.30 -13.07 -4.24
N GLY A 96 1.33 -13.13 -3.31
CA GLY A 96 0.89 -14.37 -2.66
C GLY A 96 0.38 -15.41 -3.66
N LEU A 97 -0.54 -15.03 -4.54
CA LEU A 97 -1.08 -15.92 -5.58
C LEU A 97 0.01 -16.39 -6.56
N GLN A 98 0.95 -15.53 -6.93
CA GLN A 98 2.08 -15.94 -7.77
C GLN A 98 2.94 -17.01 -7.09
N ALA A 99 3.22 -16.86 -5.79
CA ALA A 99 3.97 -17.85 -5.02
C ALA A 99 3.22 -19.18 -4.92
N GLU A 100 1.90 -19.15 -4.65
CA GLU A 100 1.07 -20.35 -4.57
C GLU A 100 0.99 -21.10 -5.91
N ILE A 101 0.81 -20.37 -7.02
CA ILE A 101 0.79 -20.96 -8.36
C ILE A 101 2.15 -21.61 -8.67
N ALA A 102 3.26 -20.91 -8.41
CA ALA A 102 4.60 -21.44 -8.64
C ALA A 102 4.85 -22.71 -7.81
N GLN A 103 4.43 -22.71 -6.54
CA GLN A 103 4.59 -23.87 -5.66
C GLN A 103 3.72 -25.05 -6.10
N THR A 104 2.47 -24.79 -6.48
CA THR A 104 1.54 -25.83 -6.97
C THR A 104 2.05 -26.46 -8.26
N GLN A 105 2.54 -25.64 -9.20
CA GLN A 105 3.13 -26.12 -10.45
C GLN A 105 4.39 -26.95 -10.20
N LYS A 106 5.26 -26.51 -9.28
CA LYS A 106 6.46 -27.26 -8.87
C LYS A 106 6.08 -28.63 -8.28
N ASN A 107 5.10 -28.67 -7.38
CA ASN A 107 4.63 -29.90 -6.78
C ASN A 107 4.05 -30.86 -7.83
N ALA A 108 3.21 -30.37 -8.74
CA ALA A 108 2.65 -31.17 -9.82
C ALA A 108 3.74 -31.78 -10.72
N ARG A 109 4.77 -31.00 -11.08
CA ARG A 109 5.92 -31.49 -11.87
C ARG A 109 6.73 -32.55 -11.14
N ILE A 110 6.90 -32.44 -9.83
CA ILE A 110 7.61 -33.43 -9.01
C ILE A 110 6.81 -34.73 -8.94
N THR A 111 5.48 -34.64 -8.77
CA THR A 111 4.60 -35.81 -8.76
C THR A 111 4.62 -36.54 -10.10
N GLU A 112 4.43 -35.82 -11.21
CA GLU A 112 4.46 -36.41 -12.57
C GLU A 112 5.81 -37.08 -12.85
N LEU A 113 6.93 -36.45 -12.45
CA LEU A 113 8.26 -37.04 -12.60
C LEU A 113 8.43 -38.31 -11.77
N ARG A 114 7.96 -38.33 -10.51
CA ARG A 114 8.01 -39.51 -9.64
C ARG A 114 7.22 -40.67 -10.23
N GLU A 115 6.01 -40.40 -10.73
CA GLU A 115 5.16 -41.41 -11.38
C GLU A 115 5.80 -41.93 -12.67
N SER A 116 6.42 -41.05 -13.46
CA SER A 116 7.09 -41.42 -14.71
C SER A 116 8.25 -42.39 -14.49
N VAL A 117 9.09 -42.13 -13.48
CA VAL A 117 10.26 -42.98 -13.15
C VAL A 117 9.86 -44.34 -12.58
N GLN A 118 8.66 -44.46 -11.99
CA GLN A 118 8.12 -45.72 -11.47
C GLN A 118 7.39 -46.54 -12.55
N SER A 119 7.26 -46.04 -13.78
CA SER A 119 6.55 -46.73 -14.85
C SER A 119 7.39 -47.81 -15.53
N ASN A 120 6.73 -48.89 -15.96
CA ASN A 120 7.38 -49.96 -16.73
C ASN A 120 7.87 -49.49 -18.12
N ASN A 121 7.36 -48.35 -18.61
CA ASN A 121 7.76 -47.69 -19.87
C ASN A 121 8.33 -46.28 -19.61
N TRP A 122 9.10 -46.12 -18.54
CA TRP A 122 9.58 -44.82 -18.04
C TRP A 122 10.28 -43.96 -19.10
N GLU A 123 10.95 -44.54 -20.10
CA GLU A 123 11.66 -43.80 -21.16
C GLU A 123 10.69 -42.95 -22.00
N ASP A 124 9.60 -43.54 -22.50
CA ASP A 124 8.58 -42.84 -23.28
C ASP A 124 7.85 -41.78 -22.45
N VAL A 125 7.56 -42.11 -21.19
CA VAL A 125 6.86 -41.21 -20.26
C VAL A 125 7.75 -40.04 -19.88
N LEU A 126 9.07 -40.25 -19.70
CA LEU A 126 10.04 -39.19 -19.42
C LEU A 126 10.22 -38.25 -20.61
N VAL A 127 10.23 -38.76 -21.84
CA VAL A 127 10.26 -37.93 -23.06
C VAL A 127 9.02 -37.05 -23.16
N LEU A 128 7.84 -37.61 -22.89
CA LEU A 128 6.57 -36.86 -22.86
C LEU A 128 6.57 -35.78 -21.76
N TYR A 129 7.08 -36.09 -20.56
CA TYR A 129 7.26 -35.14 -19.46
C TYR A 129 8.14 -33.97 -19.88
N CYS A 130 9.32 -34.24 -20.46
CA CYS A 130 10.26 -33.22 -20.93
C CYS A 130 9.60 -32.28 -21.97
N TRP A 131 8.80 -32.85 -22.88
CA TRP A 131 8.06 -32.09 -23.88
C TRP A 131 6.99 -31.18 -23.27
N ARG A 132 6.16 -31.69 -22.34
CA ARG A 132 5.13 -30.89 -21.67
C ARG A 132 5.72 -29.80 -20.80
N ALA A 133 6.80 -30.09 -20.07
CA ALA A 133 7.49 -29.11 -19.23
C ALA A 133 7.94 -27.90 -20.08
N LYS A 134 8.51 -28.15 -21.26
CA LYS A 134 8.90 -27.12 -22.24
C LYS A 134 7.71 -26.29 -22.73
N GLU A 135 6.57 -26.90 -23.06
CA GLU A 135 5.37 -26.17 -23.48
C GLU A 135 4.77 -25.32 -22.35
N TYR A 136 4.79 -25.83 -21.12
CA TYR A 136 4.28 -25.12 -19.96
C TYR A 136 5.10 -23.88 -19.65
N ASP A 137 6.43 -23.97 -19.72
CA ASP A 137 7.33 -22.82 -19.56
C ASP A 137 7.08 -21.75 -20.63
N LEU A 138 6.81 -22.15 -21.88
CA LEU A 138 6.39 -21.22 -22.95
C LEU A 138 5.05 -20.54 -22.64
N LYS A 139 4.08 -21.26 -22.08
CA LYS A 139 2.77 -20.68 -21.70
C LYS A 139 2.92 -19.67 -20.56
N VAL A 140 3.70 -20.00 -19.54
CA VAL A 140 4.00 -19.08 -18.43
C VAL A 140 4.71 -17.83 -18.95
N ALA A 141 5.73 -17.98 -19.80
CA ALA A 141 6.41 -16.84 -20.42
C ALA A 141 5.46 -15.92 -21.20
N ARG A 142 4.50 -16.48 -21.95
CA ARG A 142 3.47 -15.69 -22.66
C ARG A 142 2.55 -14.94 -21.70
N MET A 143 2.14 -15.55 -20.59
CA MET A 143 1.32 -14.90 -19.57
C MET A 143 2.09 -13.77 -18.89
N THR A 144 3.35 -14.00 -18.54
CA THR A 144 4.25 -12.98 -17.99
C THR A 144 4.40 -11.80 -18.94
N ASN A 145 4.66 -12.04 -20.23
CA ASN A 145 4.74 -10.97 -21.23
C ASN A 145 3.45 -10.17 -21.33
N LYS A 146 2.28 -10.82 -21.30
CA LYS A 146 0.98 -10.13 -21.31
C LYS A 146 0.79 -9.24 -20.08
N LEU A 147 1.23 -9.69 -18.90
CA LEU A 147 1.19 -8.91 -17.68
C LEU A 147 2.17 -7.74 -17.72
N CYS A 148 3.39 -7.94 -18.21
CA CYS A 148 4.38 -6.86 -18.39
C CYS A 148 3.86 -5.75 -19.32
N VAL A 149 3.14 -6.11 -20.39
CA VAL A 149 2.50 -5.12 -21.28
C VAL A 149 1.44 -4.30 -20.53
N LYS A 150 0.57 -4.95 -19.74
CA LYS A 150 -0.44 -4.25 -18.93
C LYS A 150 0.20 -3.34 -17.87
N LEU A 151 1.22 -3.84 -17.19
CA LEU A 151 1.96 -3.07 -16.19
C LEU A 151 2.64 -1.84 -16.82
N SER A 152 3.24 -2.01 -18.00
CA SER A 152 3.85 -0.90 -18.74
C SER A 152 2.83 0.17 -19.12
N ALA A 153 1.62 -0.23 -19.53
CA ALA A 153 0.53 0.71 -19.81
C ALA A 153 0.10 1.47 -18.55
N ALA A 154 -0.09 0.79 -17.42
CA ALA A 154 -0.46 1.43 -16.15
C ALA A 154 0.63 2.40 -15.66
N ILE A 155 1.91 2.03 -15.76
CA ILE A 155 3.04 2.91 -15.43
C ILE A 155 3.02 4.16 -16.31
N GLN A 156 2.74 4.00 -17.61
CA GLN A 156 2.68 5.12 -18.53
C GLN A 156 1.50 6.06 -18.23
N GLU A 157 0.32 5.52 -17.92
CA GLU A 157 -0.84 6.29 -17.48
C GLU A 157 -0.54 7.08 -16.21
N HIS A 158 0.04 6.42 -15.21
CA HIS A 158 0.49 7.06 -13.97
C HIS A 158 1.47 8.20 -14.27
N ARG A 159 2.49 7.96 -15.11
CA ARG A 159 3.47 8.99 -15.51
C ARG A 159 2.80 10.20 -16.18
N MET A 160 1.86 9.97 -17.11
CA MET A 160 1.13 11.06 -17.76
C MET A 160 0.27 11.83 -16.76
N PHE A 161 -0.33 11.16 -15.79
CA PHE A 161 -1.09 11.80 -14.72
C PHE A 161 -0.18 12.64 -13.81
N THR A 162 0.96 12.12 -13.37
CA THR A 162 1.96 12.87 -12.60
C THR A 162 2.42 14.11 -13.36
N GLN A 163 2.70 14.01 -14.66
CA GLN A 163 3.07 15.16 -15.48
C GLN A 163 1.95 16.22 -15.55
N LYS A 164 0.68 15.80 -15.65
CA LYS A 164 -0.47 16.73 -15.61
C LYS A 164 -0.62 17.40 -14.25
N LEU A 165 -0.40 16.66 -13.16
CA LEU A 165 -0.36 17.22 -11.82
C LEU A 165 0.77 18.24 -11.70
N GLU A 166 1.98 17.90 -12.14
CA GLU A 166 3.13 18.81 -12.09
C GLU A 166 2.96 20.07 -12.93
N ALA A 167 2.28 19.98 -14.07
CA ALA A 167 1.92 21.12 -14.89
C ALA A 167 0.77 21.96 -14.31
N SER A 168 0.05 21.46 -13.31
CA SER A 168 -1.02 22.20 -12.63
C SER A 168 -0.42 23.30 -11.76
N SER A 169 -0.85 24.54 -11.97
CA SER A 169 -0.46 25.69 -11.15
C SER A 169 -0.78 25.48 -9.65
N ARG A 170 -1.76 24.62 -9.32
CA ARG A 170 -2.08 24.25 -7.94
C ARG A 170 -1.05 23.32 -7.31
N TRP A 171 -0.43 22.43 -8.08
CA TRP A 171 0.61 21.55 -7.56
C TRP A 171 1.92 22.29 -7.31
N VAL A 172 2.22 23.31 -8.13
CA VAL A 172 3.33 24.22 -7.90
C VAL A 172 3.20 24.93 -6.55
N ILE A 173 1.99 25.38 -6.19
CA ILE A 173 1.70 25.98 -4.88
C ILE A 173 1.92 24.97 -3.75
N ILE A 174 1.42 23.74 -3.89
CA ILE A 174 1.57 22.69 -2.87
C ILE A 174 3.06 22.29 -2.70
N LYS A 175 3.81 22.10 -3.80
CA LYS A 175 5.25 21.79 -3.74
C LYS A 175 6.05 22.92 -3.11
N GLN A 176 5.73 24.17 -3.43
CA GLN A 176 6.38 25.33 -2.85
C GLN A 176 6.16 25.37 -1.33
N ASN A 177 4.90 25.28 -0.89
CA ASN A 177 4.56 25.25 0.53
C ASN A 177 5.20 24.06 1.26
N THR A 178 5.28 22.90 0.62
CA THR A 178 5.91 21.70 1.21
C THR A 178 7.44 21.85 1.31
N SER A 179 8.08 22.45 0.30
CA SER A 179 9.53 22.70 0.31
C SER A 179 9.90 23.72 1.37
N GLU A 180 9.13 24.80 1.50
CA GLU A 180 9.28 25.80 2.55
C GLU A 180 9.12 25.16 3.93
N PHE A 181 8.11 24.32 4.10
CA PHE A 181 7.91 23.56 5.33
C PHE A 181 9.09 22.64 5.69
N LEU A 182 9.59 21.85 4.73
CA LEU A 182 10.73 20.96 4.97
C LEU A 182 12.02 21.73 5.30
N GLN A 183 12.20 22.91 4.69
CA GLN A 183 13.33 23.79 4.98
C GLN A 183 13.22 24.40 6.38
N GLU A 184 12.05 24.93 6.77
CA GLU A 184 11.79 25.46 8.12
C GLU A 184 12.02 24.38 9.20
N LEU A 185 11.66 23.13 8.90
CA LEU A 185 11.84 21.99 9.79
C LEU A 185 13.33 21.64 9.95
N ALA A 186 14.08 21.61 8.85
CA ALA A 186 15.53 21.35 8.87
C ALA A 186 16.34 22.47 9.57
N GLU A 187 15.95 23.73 9.41
CA GLU A 187 16.60 24.87 10.08
C GLU A 187 16.37 24.82 11.60
N ARG A 188 15.17 24.43 12.05
CA ARG A 188 14.84 24.33 13.48
C ARG A 188 15.45 23.12 14.19
N ASP A 189 15.68 22.03 13.48
CA ASP A 189 16.41 20.88 14.04
C ASP A 189 17.90 21.21 14.25
N ASN A 190 18.47 22.10 13.43
CA ASN A 190 19.84 22.60 13.63
C ASN A 190 19.97 23.59 14.81
N GLU A 191 18.90 24.29 15.19
CA GLU A 191 18.88 25.20 16.36
C GLU A 191 18.75 24.46 17.71
N ARG A 192 18.50 23.14 17.69
CA ARG A 192 18.34 22.29 18.90
C ARG A 192 19.60 21.47 19.25
N VAL A 193 20.72 21.68 18.54
CA VAL A 193 22.05 21.09 18.84
C VAL A 193 22.92 22.11 19.57
#